data_AF-A0AA36CUR5-F1
#
_entry.id   AF-A0AA36CUR5-F1
#
_cell.length_a   1.000
_cell.length_b   1.000
_cell.length_c   1.000
_cell.angle_alpha   90.00
_cell.angle_beta   90.00
_cell.angle_gamma   90.00
#
_symmetry.space_group_name_H-M   'P 1'
#
loop_
_entity.id
_entity.type
_entity.pdbx_description
1 polymer ?
#
loop_
_entity_poly.entity_id
_entity_poly.type
_entity_poly.pdbx_seq_one_letter_code
_entity_poly.pdbx_strand_id
1 'polypeptide(L)'
;MVAERHPCEPTDVAILRKPLKFLSGPTARNRIVKAGLSEMIAPICPENMKEHGLPTETIINMYQKWGEWRIRAVDHGKYRCRSAPPGGAWQYCGVEGE
;
A
#
# COMPACT_ATOMS: atom_id res chain seq x y z
N MET A 1 25.87 -4.76 3.37
CA MET A 1 26.21 -3.34 3.21
C MET A 1 25.54 -2.57 4.33
N VAL A 2 26.31 -1.88 5.19
CA VAL A 2 25.78 -1.03 6.26
C VAL A 2 25.97 0.41 5.80
N ALA A 3 24.88 1.12 5.55
CA ALA A 3 24.93 2.55 5.29
C ALA A 3 25.19 3.29 6.62
N GLU A 4 26.08 4.28 6.59
CA GLU A 4 26.20 5.20 7.72
C GLU A 4 24.88 5.93 7.95
N ARG A 5 24.48 6.07 9.21
CA ARG A 5 23.24 6.77 9.56
C ARG A 5 23.41 8.25 9.26
N HIS A 6 22.43 8.87 8.62
CA HIS A 6 22.38 10.32 8.54
C HIS A 6 22.37 10.91 9.96
N PRO A 7 23.24 11.89 10.25
CA PRO A 7 23.25 12.55 11.55
C PRO A 7 21.91 13.26 11.76
N CYS A 8 21.29 13.04 12.92
CA CYS A 8 19.98 13.59 13.26
C CYS A 8 19.93 13.90 14.75
N GLU A 9 19.34 15.05 15.10
CA GLU A 9 19.18 15.46 16.50
C GLU A 9 18.12 14.61 17.20
N PRO A 10 18.36 14.18 18.45
CA PRO A 10 17.39 13.39 19.20
C PRO A 10 16.12 14.21 19.45
N THR A 11 15.01 13.77 18.87
CA THR A 11 13.70 14.41 18.98
C THR A 11 12.72 13.47 19.67
N ASP A 12 11.77 14.01 20.45
CA ASP A 12 10.73 13.20 21.08
C ASP A 12 9.79 12.56 20.03
N VAL A 13 9.83 11.23 19.97
CA VAL A 13 9.02 10.40 19.06
C VAL A 13 7.67 9.99 19.65
N ALA A 14 7.34 10.36 20.90
CA ALA A 14 6.08 10.00 21.55
C ALA A 14 4.85 10.50 20.77
N ILE A 15 4.98 11.62 20.04
CA ILE A 15 3.94 12.17 19.17
C ILE A 15 3.47 11.16 18.12
N LEU A 16 4.35 10.30 17.61
CA LEU A 16 4.02 9.32 16.57
C LEU A 16 3.06 8.23 17.07
N ARG A 17 3.01 7.99 18.38
CA ARG A 17 2.12 7.02 19.02
C ARG A 17 0.75 7.58 19.38
N LYS A 18 0.52 8.88 19.20
CA LYS A 18 -0.76 9.50 19.52
C LYS A 18 -1.82 9.11 18.48
N PRO A 19 -3.08 8.93 18.88
CA PRO A 19 -4.16 8.67 17.94
C PRO A 19 -4.37 9.85 16.99
N LEU A 20 -4.83 9.56 15.77
CA LEU A 20 -5.14 10.54 14.73
C LEU A 20 -6.53 10.23 14.15
N LYS A 21 -7.45 11.18 14.29
CA LYS A 21 -8.79 11.09 13.69
C LYS A 21 -8.73 11.58 12.25
N PHE A 22 -9.07 10.72 11.29
CA PHE A 22 -9.18 11.13 9.90
C PHE A 22 -10.52 11.85 9.65
N LEU A 23 -10.53 12.77 8.70
CA LEU A 23 -11.75 13.45 8.25
C LEU A 23 -12.79 12.45 7.70
N SER A 24 -12.33 11.32 7.15
CA SER A 24 -13.18 10.26 6.61
C SER A 24 -13.90 9.41 7.69
N GLY A 25 -13.73 9.72 8.98
CA GLY A 25 -14.39 9.02 10.09
C GLY A 25 -13.51 8.07 10.91
N PRO A 26 -12.63 7.22 10.34
CA PRO A 26 -11.86 6.27 11.14
C PRO A 26 -10.78 6.99 11.96
N THR A 27 -10.50 6.45 13.14
CA THR A 27 -9.41 6.92 14.01
C THR A 27 -8.25 5.94 13.98
N ALA A 28 -7.07 6.39 13.54
CA ALA A 28 -5.84 5.62 13.65
C ALA A 28 -5.29 5.68 15.09
N ARG A 29 -4.70 4.57 15.53
CA ARG A 29 -4.06 4.45 16.84
C ARG A 29 -2.69 5.12 16.91
N ASN A 30 -2.06 5.35 15.76
CA ASN A 30 -0.74 5.97 15.61
C ASN A 30 -0.74 6.93 14.40
N ARG A 31 0.31 7.73 14.28
CA ARG A 31 0.53 8.67 13.17
C ARG A 31 1.49 8.12 12.11
N ILE A 32 1.68 6.80 12.10
CA ILE A 32 2.58 6.13 11.18
C ILE A 32 1.74 5.60 10.02
N VAL A 33 2.06 6.08 8.83
CA VAL A 33 1.37 5.72 7.60
C VAL A 33 2.39 5.19 6.62
N LYS A 34 2.04 4.09 5.96
CA LYS A 34 2.75 3.63 4.78
C LYS A 34 2.19 4.37 3.56
N ALA A 35 3.06 5.07 2.83
CA ALA A 35 2.71 5.69 1.56
C ALA A 35 2.47 4.63 0.48
N GLY A 36 1.69 4.99 -0.55
CA GLY A 36 1.51 4.15 -1.74
C GLY A 36 2.86 3.86 -2.40
N LEU A 37 3.20 2.59 -2.53
CA LEU A 37 4.46 2.11 -3.08
C LEU A 37 4.15 1.10 -4.19
N SER A 38 4.99 1.07 -5.22
CA SER A 38 4.93 0.00 -6.23
C SER A 38 5.93 -1.08 -5.82
N GLU A 39 5.44 -2.16 -5.22
CA GLU A 39 6.35 -3.19 -4.70
C GLU A 39 7.00 -4.06 -5.80
N MET A 40 6.58 -3.93 -7.06
CA MET A 40 7.15 -4.63 -8.23
C MET A 40 7.29 -6.15 -8.07
N ILE A 41 6.51 -6.75 -7.17
CA ILE A 41 6.44 -8.20 -6.90
C ILE A 41 5.21 -8.85 -7.55
N ALA A 42 4.40 -8.07 -8.27
CA ALA A 42 3.24 -8.59 -8.96
C ALA A 42 3.66 -9.38 -10.22
N PRO A 43 2.99 -10.49 -10.53
CA PRO A 43 3.34 -11.33 -11.67
C PRO A 43 3.11 -10.59 -13.00
N ILE A 44 4.01 -10.85 -13.94
CA ILE A 44 3.95 -10.37 -15.32
C ILE A 44 3.95 -11.62 -16.22
N CYS A 45 2.80 -11.99 -16.77
CA CYS A 45 2.62 -13.19 -17.60
C CYS A 45 2.46 -12.83 -19.09
N PRO A 46 3.53 -12.77 -19.90
CA PRO A 46 3.47 -12.27 -21.29
C PRO A 46 2.46 -12.99 -22.19
N GLU A 47 2.10 -14.23 -21.86
CA GLU A 47 1.16 -15.08 -22.60
C GLU A 47 -0.31 -14.84 -22.21
N ASN A 48 -0.59 -14.40 -20.97
CA ASN A 48 -1.95 -14.20 -20.48
C ASN A 48 -2.10 -12.83 -19.79
N MET A 49 -2.56 -11.84 -20.56
CA MET A 49 -2.73 -10.46 -20.09
C MET A 49 -3.68 -10.32 -18.87
N LYS A 50 -4.58 -11.28 -18.66
CA LYS A 50 -5.57 -11.25 -17.57
C LYS A 50 -4.98 -11.58 -16.20
N GLU A 51 -3.84 -12.27 -16.17
CA GLU A 51 -3.20 -12.69 -14.91
C GLU A 51 -2.18 -11.65 -14.39
N HIS A 52 -1.89 -10.62 -15.19
CA HIS A 52 -0.98 -9.56 -14.77
C HIS A 52 -1.54 -8.76 -13.60
N GLY A 53 -0.70 -8.52 -12.61
CA GLY A 53 -1.08 -7.68 -11.48
C GLY A 53 -2.06 -8.34 -10.50
N LEU A 54 -2.36 -9.64 -10.68
CA LEU A 54 -3.14 -10.38 -9.68
C LEU A 54 -2.35 -10.47 -8.36
N PRO A 55 -3.03 -10.28 -7.22
CA PRO A 55 -2.38 -10.36 -5.92
C PRO A 55 -1.94 -11.81 -5.66
N THR A 56 -0.63 -12.02 -5.61
CA THR A 56 -0.03 -13.30 -5.19
C THR A 56 -0.07 -13.43 -3.66
N GLU A 57 0.00 -14.66 -3.16
CA GLU A 57 0.07 -14.96 -1.72
C GLU A 57 1.18 -14.17 -1.00
N THR A 58 2.32 -13.95 -1.67
CA THR A 58 3.42 -13.13 -1.14
C THR A 58 3.01 -11.68 -0.86
N ILE A 59 2.23 -11.07 -1.75
CA ILE A 59 1.73 -9.70 -1.61
C ILE A 59 0.74 -9.66 -0.44
N ILE A 60 -0.16 -10.63 -0.38
CA ILE A 60 -1.18 -10.74 0.68
C ILE A 60 -0.49 -10.85 2.04
N ASN A 61 0.46 -11.79 2.20
CA ASN A 61 1.20 -12.00 3.45
C ASN A 61 1.99 -10.75 3.86
N MET A 62 2.58 -10.03 2.91
CA MET A 62 3.31 -8.79 3.18
C MET A 62 2.39 -7.70 3.74
N TYR A 63 1.24 -7.47 3.10
CA TYR A 63 0.28 -6.46 3.54
C TYR A 63 -0.43 -6.85 4.85
N GLN A 64 -0.65 -8.15 5.10
CA GLN A 64 -1.14 -8.65 6.40
C GLN A 64 -0.17 -8.30 7.53
N LYS A 65 1.13 -8.59 7.37
CA LYS A 65 2.15 -8.26 8.38
C LYS A 65 2.25 -6.76 8.67
N TRP A 66 2.09 -5.92 7.64
CA TRP A 66 2.05 -4.46 7.85
C TRP A 66 0.80 -4.00 8.61
N GLY A 67 -0.34 -4.67 8.39
CA GLY A 67 -1.56 -4.47 9.16
C GLY A 67 -1.39 -4.83 10.64
N GLU A 68 -0.70 -5.93 10.95
CA GLU A 68 -0.40 -6.36 12.33
C GLU A 68 0.47 -5.33 13.08
N TRP A 69 1.42 -4.71 12.39
CA TRP A 69 2.26 -3.64 12.95
C TRP A 69 1.50 -2.32 13.15
N ARG A 70 0.19 -2.33 12.91
CA ARG A 70 -0.73 -1.18 13.03
C ARG A 70 -0.31 -0.01 12.15
N ILE A 71 0.42 -0.28 11.07
CA ILE A 71 0.76 0.75 10.09
C ILE A 71 -0.42 0.84 9.15
N ARG A 72 -1.04 2.01 9.09
CA ARG A 72 -2.14 2.21 8.14
C ARG A 72 -1.53 2.43 6.76
N ALA A 73 -1.93 1.62 5.78
CA ALA A 73 -1.66 1.89 4.39
C ALA A 73 -2.62 2.98 3.90
N VAL A 74 -2.10 4.04 3.29
CA VAL A 74 -2.89 4.98 2.48
C VAL A 74 -2.59 4.60 1.03
N ASP A 75 -3.42 3.73 0.48
CA ASP A 75 -3.19 3.20 -0.86
C ASP A 75 -3.78 4.14 -1.92
N HIS A 76 -2.87 4.71 -2.72
CA HIS A 76 -3.15 5.20 -4.06
C HIS A 76 -2.16 4.55 -5.04
N GLY A 77 -1.92 3.24 -4.89
CA GLY A 77 -1.23 2.43 -5.86
C GLY A 77 -2.03 2.45 -7.17
N LYS A 78 -1.51 3.15 -8.17
CA LYS A 78 -2.08 3.14 -9.52
C LYS A 78 -1.80 1.78 -10.16
N TYR A 79 -2.69 0.81 -9.95
CA TYR A 79 -2.73 -0.39 -10.77
C TYR A 79 -3.23 0.03 -12.17
N ARG A 80 -2.35 -0.03 -13.17
CA ARG A 80 -2.71 0.31 -14.56
C ARG A 80 -3.46 -0.87 -15.17
N CYS A 81 -4.78 -0.78 -15.24
CA CYS A 81 -5.58 -1.66 -16.10
C CYS A 81 -5.34 -1.23 -17.56
N ARG A 82 -4.58 -2.00 -18.35
CA ARG A 82 -4.30 -1.69 -19.78
C ARG A 82 -5.52 -1.85 -20.69
N SER A 83 -6.61 -2.45 -20.22
CA SER A 83 -7.85 -2.65 -20.97
C SER A 83 -8.85 -1.49 -20.86
N ALA A 84 -8.53 -0.41 -20.15
CA ALA A 84 -9.41 0.75 -20.06
C ALA A 84 -9.48 1.48 -21.43
N PRO A 85 -10.67 1.71 -22.00
CA PRO A 85 -10.82 2.43 -23.25
C PRO A 85 -10.28 3.87 -23.11
N PRO A 86 -9.70 4.46 -24.17
CA PRO A 86 -9.20 5.83 -24.12
C PRO A 86 -10.38 6.79 -23.85
N GLY A 87 -10.46 7.30 -22.62
CA GLY A 87 -11.55 8.18 -22.16
C GLY A 87 -12.46 7.60 -21.06
N GLY A 88 -12.25 6.34 -20.64
CA GLY A 88 -13.03 5.72 -19.55
C GLY A 88 -12.48 6.03 -18.16
N ALA A 89 -13.38 6.22 -17.18
CA ALA A 89 -13.04 6.50 -15.80
C ALA A 89 -12.22 5.38 -15.15
N TRP A 90 -11.36 5.76 -14.20
CA TRP A 90 -10.57 4.85 -13.37
C TRP A 90 -11.49 3.86 -12.65
N GLN A 91 -11.41 2.57 -12.99
CA GLN A 91 -12.15 1.52 -12.31
C GLN A 91 -11.21 0.68 -11.46
N TYR A 92 -11.55 0.53 -10.17
CA TYR A 92 -11.02 -0.55 -9.35
C TYR A 92 -11.60 -1.86 -9.88
N CYS A 93 -10.74 -2.77 -10.35
CA CYS A 93 -11.13 -4.15 -10.59
C CYS A 93 -11.23 -4.84 -9.22
N GLY A 94 -12.34 -4.59 -8.53
CA GLY A 94 -12.68 -5.33 -7.32
C GLY A 94 -12.86 -6.80 -7.70
N VAL A 95 -12.21 -7.69 -6.97
CA VAL A 95 -12.62 -9.09 -6.92
C VAL A 95 -13.97 -9.07 -6.20
N GLU A 96 -15.06 -9.21 -6.95
CA GLU A 96 -16.35 -9.62 -6.38
C GLU A 96 -16.16 -11.03 -5.83
N GLY A 97 -15.94 -11.13 -4.52
CA GLY A 97 -16.11 -12.37 -3.78
C GLY A 97 -17.50 -12.36 -3.15
N GLU A 98 -18.23 -13.47 -3.33
CA GLU A 98 -19.42 -13.84 -2.56
C GLU A 98 -19.18 -13.76 -1.04
#